data_AF-A0A7S2W1B7-F1
#
_entry.id   AF-A0A7S2W1B7-F1
#
_cell.length_a   1.000
_cell.length_b   1.000
_cell.length_c   1.000
_cell.angle_alpha   90.00
_cell.angle_beta   90.00
_cell.angle_gamma   90.00
#
_symmetry.space_group_name_H-M   'P 1'
#
loop_
_entity.id
_entity.type
_entity.pdbx_description
1 polymer ?
#
loop_
_entity_poly.entity_id
_entity_poly.type
_entity_poly.pdbx_seq_one_letter_code
_entity_poly.pdbx_strand_id
1 'polypeptide(L)'
;ASASPDNDGLWTAMYTASQIFRAMLASSPEDRANAAEELEEHFNALMFLFDVTGAPGYMARSVVKANESHSSDRTWYNSSTAPGWIYKGDTSSDEVVGHMFFLPLLTTLLAGDSGAKPLVAEARTKVQQLMRRVVAHSMTLMDPETGEPTTWGHWDPATVNTEHSFADNRGLNSLEILAFLRAAQAVTGDAAFGDAADELKEDHGYGANVLNSKITVPDDVNFSDDELAFLPYYTHLVTADAGALDPQVVCSLSRSWREGVAQEHSALWATIHAAAARQVRKAGLEEVWQACGSGAVTTEEQDIKVALWSLRNWPLELITWPVTNSDRQDIVLDSSVDRFGRTQSIQVLPANERNQYRWNSNPHELDSTWPGATSEGDPGAWLLAFWMAKFHGLV
;
A
#
# COMPACT_ATOMS: atom_id res chain seq x y z
N ALA A 1 -9.55 -5.59 -26.42
CA ALA A 1 -10.57 -5.20 -25.43
C ALA A 1 -9.94 -5.35 -24.06
N SER A 2 -9.22 -4.33 -23.60
CA SER A 2 -8.87 -4.18 -22.20
C SER A 2 -9.74 -3.06 -21.68
N ALA A 3 -10.84 -3.42 -21.04
CA ALA A 3 -11.55 -2.46 -20.20
C ALA A 3 -10.53 -1.99 -19.15
N SER A 4 -10.36 -0.66 -19.06
CA SER A 4 -9.42 0.03 -18.18
C SER A 4 -9.51 -0.47 -16.72
N PRO A 5 -8.36 -0.64 -16.03
CA PRO A 5 -8.23 -1.33 -14.75
C PRO A 5 -8.93 -0.61 -13.59
N ASP A 6 -9.45 -1.41 -12.65
CA ASP A 6 -10.17 -0.96 -11.46
C ASP A 6 -9.29 -0.20 -10.44
N ASN A 7 -8.04 0.11 -10.72
CA ASN A 7 -7.18 0.81 -9.77
C ASN A 7 -6.01 1.43 -10.53
N ASP A 8 -6.03 2.75 -10.73
CA ASP A 8 -4.91 3.48 -11.34
C ASP A 8 -4.03 4.14 -10.27
N GLY A 9 -4.62 4.62 -9.17
CA GLY A 9 -3.92 5.50 -8.25
C GLY A 9 -2.97 4.77 -7.29
N LEU A 10 -3.30 3.56 -6.81
CA LEU A 10 -2.39 2.81 -5.92
C LEU A 10 -1.09 2.44 -6.61
N TRP A 11 -1.17 1.86 -7.80
CA TRP A 11 0.01 1.39 -8.53
C TRP A 11 0.90 2.55 -8.95
N THR A 12 0.29 3.64 -9.45
CA THR A 12 1.03 4.86 -9.78
C THR A 12 1.62 5.52 -8.52
N ALA A 13 0.93 5.48 -7.37
CA ALA A 13 1.47 5.96 -6.09
C ALA A 13 2.70 5.16 -5.63
N MET A 14 2.68 3.84 -5.77
CA MET A 14 3.82 2.98 -5.44
C MET A 14 5.02 3.24 -6.35
N TYR A 15 4.79 3.40 -7.66
CA TYR A 15 5.84 3.83 -8.58
C TYR A 15 6.40 5.21 -8.20
N THR A 16 5.52 6.18 -7.96
CA THR A 16 5.90 7.55 -7.52
C THR A 16 6.76 7.50 -6.26
N ALA A 17 6.40 6.67 -5.28
CA ALA A 17 7.17 6.48 -4.06
C ALA A 17 8.59 5.93 -4.33
N SER A 18 8.75 5.06 -5.32
CA SER A 18 10.08 4.59 -5.75
C SER A 18 10.95 5.75 -6.26
N GLN A 19 10.36 6.70 -6.99
CA GLN A 19 11.06 7.87 -7.51
C GLN A 19 11.43 8.86 -6.39
N ILE A 20 10.64 8.95 -5.31
CA ILE A 20 11.02 9.72 -4.11
C ILE A 20 12.33 9.18 -3.52
N PHE A 21 12.43 7.87 -3.30
CA PHE A 21 13.66 7.26 -2.78
C PHE A 21 14.83 7.42 -3.74
N ARG A 22 14.59 7.23 -5.05
CA ARG A 22 15.61 7.44 -6.08
C ARG A 22 16.14 8.86 -6.08
N ALA A 23 15.27 9.87 -5.99
CA ALA A 23 15.66 11.28 -5.93
C ALA A 23 16.52 11.58 -4.69
N MET A 24 16.18 10.99 -3.53
CA MET A 24 16.96 11.12 -2.29
C MET A 24 18.36 10.51 -2.38
N LEU A 25 18.53 9.50 -3.24
CA LEU A 25 19.79 8.78 -3.43
C LEU A 25 20.61 9.25 -4.64
N ALA A 26 20.08 10.19 -5.43
CA ALA A 26 20.69 10.60 -6.68
C ALA A 26 22.07 11.26 -6.47
N SER A 27 23.11 10.60 -6.97
CA SER A 27 24.51 11.00 -6.81
C SER A 27 25.02 11.97 -7.88
N SER A 28 24.41 11.98 -9.07
CA SER A 28 24.78 12.89 -10.17
C SER A 28 23.70 13.93 -10.42
N PRO A 29 24.04 15.10 -11.00
CA PRO A 29 23.05 16.09 -11.41
C PRO A 29 22.03 15.54 -12.43
N GLU A 30 22.48 14.65 -13.32
CA GLU A 30 21.64 14.02 -14.35
C GLU A 30 20.63 13.04 -13.73
N ASP A 31 21.08 12.14 -12.86
CA ASP A 31 20.20 11.20 -12.15
C ASP A 31 19.15 11.95 -11.32
N ARG A 32 19.56 13.07 -10.70
CA ARG A 32 18.67 13.90 -9.90
C ARG A 32 17.62 14.60 -10.75
N ALA A 33 18.02 15.13 -11.90
CA ALA A 33 17.09 15.77 -12.83
C ALA A 33 16.07 14.75 -13.37
N ASN A 34 16.54 13.56 -13.79
CA ASN A 34 15.63 12.52 -14.28
C ASN A 34 14.70 11.98 -13.19
N ALA A 35 15.19 11.74 -11.97
CA ALA A 35 14.33 11.31 -10.87
C ALA A 35 13.29 12.37 -10.48
N ALA A 36 13.65 13.66 -10.56
CA ALA A 36 12.72 14.76 -10.30
C ALA A 36 11.66 14.89 -11.40
N GLU A 37 12.03 14.74 -12.67
CA GLU A 37 11.11 14.75 -13.81
C GLU A 37 10.09 13.60 -13.71
N GLU A 38 10.56 12.37 -13.48
CA GLU A 38 9.71 11.20 -13.28
C GLU A 38 8.77 11.37 -12.08
N LEU A 39 9.29 11.89 -10.96
CA LEU A 39 8.49 12.17 -9.77
C LEU A 39 7.40 13.22 -10.08
N GLU A 40 7.75 14.32 -10.74
CA GLU A 40 6.80 15.40 -11.06
C GLU A 40 5.72 14.93 -12.03
N GLU A 41 6.06 14.17 -13.06
CA GLU A 41 5.10 13.63 -14.02
C GLU A 41 4.05 12.74 -13.34
N HIS A 42 4.49 11.77 -12.55
CA HIS A 42 3.57 10.83 -11.88
C HIS A 42 2.83 11.47 -10.72
N PHE A 43 3.46 12.42 -10.01
CA PHE A 43 2.76 13.24 -9.01
C PHE A 43 1.60 14.00 -9.66
N ASN A 44 1.84 14.67 -10.79
CA ASN A 44 0.80 15.42 -11.49
C ASN A 44 -0.33 14.51 -12.00
N ALA A 45 -0.03 13.29 -12.45
CA ALA A 45 -1.05 12.30 -12.82
C ALA A 45 -1.93 11.90 -11.61
N LEU A 46 -1.34 11.69 -10.44
CA LEU A 46 -2.08 11.41 -9.20
C LEU A 46 -2.88 12.62 -8.71
N MET A 47 -2.35 13.84 -8.87
CA MET A 47 -3.11 15.06 -8.53
C MET A 47 -4.31 15.25 -9.47
N PHE A 48 -4.16 14.88 -10.74
CA PHE A 48 -5.25 14.90 -11.69
C PHE A 48 -6.42 13.99 -11.27
N LEU A 49 -6.16 12.85 -10.61
CA LEU A 49 -7.23 12.02 -10.03
C LEU A 49 -8.05 12.77 -8.97
N PHE A 50 -7.47 13.69 -8.20
CA PHE A 50 -8.25 14.57 -7.32
C PHE A 50 -8.99 15.65 -8.11
N ASP A 51 -8.32 16.26 -9.09
CA ASP A 51 -8.86 17.45 -9.75
C ASP A 51 -10.02 17.13 -10.70
N VAL A 52 -10.00 15.96 -11.35
CA VAL A 52 -11.01 15.51 -12.32
C VAL A 52 -12.40 15.33 -11.70
N THR A 53 -12.48 15.10 -10.38
CA THR A 53 -13.75 14.88 -9.67
C THR A 53 -14.45 16.20 -9.34
N GLY A 54 -13.68 17.28 -9.21
CA GLY A 54 -14.16 18.57 -8.71
C GLY A 54 -14.58 18.56 -7.24
N ALA A 55 -14.37 17.46 -6.52
CA ALA A 55 -14.73 17.29 -5.13
C ALA A 55 -13.49 17.31 -4.24
N PRO A 56 -13.30 18.36 -3.41
CA PRO A 56 -12.15 18.43 -2.51
C PRO A 56 -12.05 17.20 -1.60
N GLY A 57 -10.85 16.60 -1.57
CA GLY A 57 -10.56 15.43 -0.76
C GLY A 57 -11.11 14.11 -1.31
N TYR A 58 -11.54 14.06 -2.57
CA TYR A 58 -11.95 12.83 -3.24
C TYR A 58 -11.15 12.63 -4.53
N MET A 59 -10.41 11.53 -4.60
CA MET A 59 -9.70 11.08 -5.80
C MET A 59 -10.56 10.12 -6.60
N ALA A 60 -10.53 10.23 -7.92
CA ALA A 60 -11.10 9.23 -8.81
C ALA A 60 -10.31 7.91 -8.73
N ARG A 61 -11.01 6.81 -8.95
CA ARG A 61 -10.44 5.46 -9.01
C ARG A 61 -9.68 5.19 -10.31
N SER A 62 -10.15 5.78 -11.40
CA SER A 62 -9.54 5.70 -12.73
C SER A 62 -10.06 6.85 -13.60
N VAL A 63 -9.37 7.18 -14.68
CA VAL A 63 -9.78 8.19 -15.66
C VAL A 63 -9.58 7.69 -17.08
N VAL A 64 -10.48 8.08 -17.98
CA VAL A 64 -10.39 7.81 -19.42
C VAL A 64 -10.79 9.05 -20.21
N LYS A 65 -10.32 9.17 -21.45
CA LYS A 65 -10.86 10.19 -22.34
C LYS A 65 -12.27 9.82 -22.78
N ALA A 66 -13.11 10.82 -23.05
CA ALA A 66 -14.50 10.61 -23.46
C ALA A 66 -14.67 9.83 -24.78
N ASN A 67 -13.60 9.67 -25.57
CA ASN A 67 -13.58 8.87 -26.80
C ASN A 67 -12.95 7.48 -26.61
N GLU A 68 -12.50 7.13 -25.41
CA GLU A 68 -11.94 5.82 -25.06
C GLU A 68 -13.02 4.89 -24.50
N SER A 69 -12.78 3.58 -24.59
CA SER A 69 -13.71 2.58 -24.06
C SER A 69 -13.47 2.36 -22.57
N HIS A 70 -14.56 2.28 -21.79
CA HIS A 70 -14.53 1.92 -20.37
C HIS A 70 -15.64 0.90 -20.06
N SER A 71 -15.64 0.35 -18.84
CA SER A 71 -16.73 -0.55 -18.41
C SER A 71 -18.06 0.19 -18.39
N SER A 72 -19.15 -0.52 -18.70
CA SER A 72 -20.51 0.05 -18.71
C SER A 72 -21.18 0.00 -17.33
N ASP A 73 -20.39 -0.13 -16.25
CA ASP A 73 -20.93 -0.04 -14.89
C ASP A 73 -21.39 1.40 -14.59
N ARG A 74 -22.16 1.57 -13.51
CA ARG A 74 -22.78 2.86 -13.16
C ARG A 74 -21.85 3.79 -12.36
N THR A 75 -20.55 3.52 -12.35
CA THR A 75 -19.58 4.28 -11.54
C THR A 75 -18.75 5.25 -12.36
N TRP A 76 -19.04 5.45 -13.65
CA TRP A 76 -18.34 6.40 -14.52
C TRP A 76 -19.12 7.69 -14.71
N TYR A 77 -18.45 8.83 -14.50
CA TYR A 77 -19.03 10.17 -14.50
C TYR A 77 -18.25 11.12 -15.40
N ASN A 78 -18.95 12.03 -16.09
CA ASN A 78 -18.30 13.07 -16.87
C ASN A 78 -17.67 14.10 -15.92
N SER A 79 -16.41 14.44 -16.14
CA SER A 79 -15.76 15.46 -15.34
C SER A 79 -16.35 16.85 -15.58
N SER A 80 -16.70 17.54 -14.49
CA SER A 80 -17.14 18.94 -14.53
C SER A 80 -15.98 19.95 -14.56
N THR A 81 -14.78 19.52 -14.15
CA THR A 81 -13.57 20.34 -14.01
C THR A 81 -12.56 20.10 -15.13
N ALA A 82 -12.62 18.95 -15.80
CA ALA A 82 -11.77 18.58 -16.93
C ALA A 82 -12.61 18.12 -18.13
N PRO A 83 -13.17 19.05 -18.94
CA PRO A 83 -13.98 18.70 -20.10
C PRO A 83 -13.25 17.76 -21.06
N GLY A 84 -13.94 16.68 -21.48
CA GLY A 84 -13.38 15.64 -22.33
C GLY A 84 -12.82 14.43 -21.57
N TRP A 85 -12.84 14.45 -20.24
CA TRP A 85 -12.52 13.32 -19.38
C TRP A 85 -13.75 12.72 -18.71
N ILE A 86 -13.70 11.41 -18.52
CA ILE A 86 -14.66 10.62 -17.74
C ILE A 86 -13.84 9.97 -16.62
N TYR A 87 -14.37 9.99 -15.40
CA TYR A 87 -13.69 9.41 -14.24
C TYR A 87 -14.56 8.36 -13.57
N LYS A 88 -13.91 7.38 -12.94
CA LYS A 88 -14.56 6.35 -12.15
C LYS A 88 -14.64 6.79 -10.69
N GLY A 89 -15.84 6.81 -10.12
CA GLY A 89 -16.09 6.95 -8.68
C GLY A 89 -15.99 5.62 -7.95
N ASP A 90 -16.78 5.45 -6.88
CA ASP A 90 -16.72 4.30 -5.97
C ASP A 90 -15.27 3.94 -5.58
N THR A 91 -14.53 4.98 -5.17
CA THR A 91 -13.11 4.88 -4.85
C THR A 91 -12.89 3.94 -3.68
N SER A 92 -12.03 2.95 -3.91
CA SER A 92 -11.76 1.88 -2.95
C SER A 92 -10.72 2.29 -1.91
N SER A 93 -10.61 1.55 -0.81
CA SER A 93 -9.65 1.85 0.28
C SER A 93 -8.20 1.75 -0.18
N ASP A 94 -7.92 0.85 -1.12
CA ASP A 94 -6.61 0.63 -1.74
C ASP A 94 -6.09 1.89 -2.47
N GLU A 95 -6.97 2.65 -3.12
CA GLU A 95 -6.64 3.99 -3.65
C GLU A 95 -6.25 4.96 -2.53
N VAL A 96 -6.98 4.97 -1.42
CA VAL A 96 -6.66 5.82 -0.27
C VAL A 96 -5.34 5.41 0.38
N VAL A 97 -5.06 4.11 0.52
CA VAL A 97 -3.78 3.57 0.98
C VAL A 97 -2.64 4.08 0.11
N GLY A 98 -2.77 3.99 -1.22
CA GLY A 98 -1.76 4.49 -2.16
C GLY A 98 -1.46 5.97 -1.94
N HIS A 99 -2.51 6.80 -1.92
CA HIS A 99 -2.38 8.24 -1.72
C HIS A 99 -1.83 8.63 -0.35
N MET A 100 -2.28 7.95 0.71
CA MET A 100 -1.79 8.14 2.08
C MET A 100 -0.45 7.46 2.35
N PHE A 101 0.09 6.71 1.40
CA PHE A 101 1.47 6.25 1.40
C PHE A 101 2.40 7.28 0.78
N PHE A 102 2.19 7.66 -0.48
CA PHE A 102 3.16 8.50 -1.18
C PHE A 102 3.13 9.97 -0.76
N LEU A 103 1.95 10.56 -0.43
CA LEU A 103 1.86 11.99 -0.11
C LEU A 103 2.55 12.34 1.22
N PRO A 104 2.34 11.58 2.32
CA PRO A 104 3.08 11.84 3.56
C PRO A 104 4.57 11.50 3.43
N LEU A 105 4.91 10.45 2.68
CA LEU A 105 6.30 10.09 2.37
C LEU A 105 7.03 11.23 1.65
N LEU A 106 6.42 11.78 0.59
CA LEU A 106 6.94 12.91 -0.18
C LEU A 106 7.14 14.12 0.73
N THR A 107 6.12 14.46 1.51
CA THR A 107 6.15 15.61 2.41
C THR A 107 7.26 15.49 3.45
N THR A 108 7.50 14.27 3.95
CA THR A 108 8.48 14.01 5.00
C THR A 108 9.91 13.98 4.46
N LEU A 109 10.16 13.20 3.41
CA LEU A 109 11.51 13.00 2.90
C LEU A 109 12.03 14.19 2.09
N LEU A 110 11.15 14.92 1.40
CA LEU A 110 11.53 16.06 0.56
C LEU A 110 11.30 17.42 1.23
N ALA A 111 10.96 17.47 2.53
CA ALA A 111 10.70 18.72 3.26
C ALA A 111 11.83 19.77 3.13
N GLY A 112 13.08 19.30 3.04
CA GLY A 112 14.27 20.15 2.92
C GLY A 112 14.69 20.48 1.49
N ASP A 113 14.07 19.86 0.48
CA ASP A 113 14.44 20.08 -0.92
C ASP A 113 13.72 21.32 -1.47
N SER A 114 14.49 22.34 -1.87
CA SER A 114 13.94 23.55 -2.46
C SER A 114 13.24 23.33 -3.81
N GLY A 115 13.66 22.34 -4.59
CA GLY A 115 13.05 22.00 -5.87
C GLY A 115 11.68 21.33 -5.70
N ALA A 116 11.50 20.54 -4.65
CA ALA A 116 10.25 19.83 -4.36
C ALA A 116 9.22 20.67 -3.58
N LYS A 117 9.51 21.94 -3.24
CA LYS A 117 8.61 22.79 -2.45
C LYS A 117 7.17 22.88 -2.98
N PRO A 118 6.92 23.03 -4.29
CA PRO A 118 5.55 23.05 -4.81
C PRO A 118 4.81 21.73 -4.57
N LEU A 119 5.46 20.60 -4.88
CA LEU A 119 4.91 19.26 -4.68
C LEU A 119 4.61 19.00 -3.19
N VAL A 120 5.51 19.39 -2.30
CA VAL A 120 5.33 19.27 -0.84
C VAL A 120 4.11 20.08 -0.38
N ALA A 121 3.95 21.31 -0.87
CA ALA A 121 2.82 22.17 -0.49
C ALA A 121 1.48 21.61 -0.99
N GLU A 122 1.45 21.11 -2.22
CA GLU A 122 0.27 20.48 -2.80
C GLU A 122 -0.06 19.17 -2.09
N ALA A 123 0.94 18.33 -1.80
CA ALA A 123 0.74 17.08 -1.07
C ALA A 123 0.11 17.30 0.30
N ARG A 124 0.59 18.29 1.07
CA ARG A 124 -0.03 18.69 2.34
C ARG A 124 -1.49 19.10 2.18
N THR A 125 -1.79 19.84 1.11
CA THR A 125 -3.15 20.29 0.81
C THR A 125 -4.07 19.11 0.51
N LYS A 126 -3.64 18.15 -0.34
CA LYS A 126 -4.45 16.97 -0.67
C LYS A 126 -4.65 16.05 0.52
N VAL A 127 -3.62 15.79 1.33
CA VAL A 127 -3.75 15.02 2.59
C VAL A 127 -4.76 15.69 3.52
N GLN A 128 -4.67 17.01 3.71
CA GLN A 128 -5.61 17.74 4.57
C GLN A 128 -7.05 17.65 4.04
N GLN A 129 -7.25 17.85 2.74
CA GLN A 129 -8.59 17.80 2.14
C GLN A 129 -9.20 16.40 2.24
N LEU A 130 -8.42 15.36 1.90
CA LEU A 130 -8.85 13.96 1.97
C LEU A 130 -9.24 13.58 3.39
N MET A 131 -8.35 13.81 4.36
CA MET A 131 -8.63 13.39 5.74
C MET A 131 -9.72 14.23 6.38
N ARG A 132 -9.86 15.52 6.05
CA ARG A 132 -11.03 16.31 6.49
C ARG A 132 -12.33 15.76 5.91
N ARG A 133 -12.35 15.31 4.66
CA ARG A 133 -13.53 14.66 4.06
C ARG A 133 -13.89 13.39 4.83
N VAL A 134 -12.93 12.52 5.08
CA VAL A 134 -13.13 11.26 5.82
C VAL A 134 -13.63 11.53 7.24
N VAL A 135 -12.99 12.43 7.99
CA VAL A 135 -13.40 12.80 9.35
C VAL A 135 -14.79 13.44 9.36
N ALA A 136 -15.11 14.33 8.42
CA ALA A 136 -16.41 15.00 8.34
C ALA A 136 -17.58 14.03 8.09
N HIS A 137 -17.29 12.85 7.56
CA HIS A 137 -18.26 11.78 7.33
C HIS A 137 -18.02 10.59 8.27
N SER A 138 -17.62 10.85 9.51
CA SER A 138 -17.48 9.85 10.57
C SER A 138 -16.52 8.70 10.23
N MET A 139 -15.39 9.01 9.58
CA MET A 139 -14.40 8.04 9.10
C MET A 139 -14.86 7.18 7.92
N THR A 140 -15.70 7.75 7.05
CA THR A 140 -16.16 7.10 5.82
C THR A 140 -15.80 7.96 4.61
N LEU A 141 -15.34 7.33 3.53
CA LEU A 141 -15.19 8.00 2.23
C LEU A 141 -16.55 8.00 1.52
N MET A 142 -17.14 9.18 1.38
CA MET A 142 -18.38 9.35 0.62
C MET A 142 -18.08 9.62 -0.85
N ASP A 143 -18.79 8.96 -1.76
CA ASP A 143 -18.76 9.27 -3.20
C ASP A 143 -19.51 10.59 -3.45
N PRO A 144 -18.89 11.59 -4.10
CA PRO A 144 -19.49 12.90 -4.31
C PRO A 144 -20.65 12.92 -5.32
N GLU A 145 -20.72 11.95 -6.23
CA GLU A 145 -21.73 11.88 -7.29
C GLU A 145 -23.00 11.20 -6.78
N THR A 146 -22.85 10.15 -5.95
CA THR A 146 -24.00 9.41 -5.39
C THR A 146 -24.48 10.00 -4.06
N GLY A 147 -23.58 10.61 -3.27
CA GLY A 147 -23.84 11.00 -1.89
C GLY A 147 -23.86 9.83 -0.90
N GLU A 148 -23.48 8.63 -1.34
CA GLU A 148 -23.43 7.39 -0.54
C GLU A 148 -21.99 7.00 -0.21
N PRO A 149 -21.75 6.17 0.82
CA PRO A 149 -20.43 5.61 1.10
C PRO A 149 -19.86 4.85 -0.11
N THR A 150 -18.54 4.93 -0.33
CA THR A 150 -17.87 4.03 -1.27
C THR A 150 -17.84 2.62 -0.69
N THR A 151 -17.79 1.61 -1.56
CA THR A 151 -17.89 0.18 -1.19
C THR A 151 -16.86 -0.25 -0.12
N TRP A 152 -15.63 0.27 -0.20
CA TRP A 152 -14.53 -0.13 0.67
C TRP A 152 -14.00 0.98 1.58
N GLY A 153 -14.46 2.22 1.42
CA GLY A 153 -14.00 3.38 2.18
C GLY A 153 -14.63 3.49 3.58
N HIS A 154 -14.61 2.40 4.35
CA HIS A 154 -15.22 2.31 5.67
C HIS A 154 -14.16 2.16 6.76
N TRP A 155 -13.99 3.19 7.58
CA TRP A 155 -13.16 3.15 8.79
C TRP A 155 -13.93 3.56 10.05
N ASP A 156 -15.25 3.71 9.94
CA ASP A 156 -16.11 4.12 11.03
C ASP A 156 -16.32 3.00 12.06
N PRO A 157 -16.43 3.32 13.37
CA PRO A 157 -16.58 2.30 14.40
C PRO A 157 -17.83 1.43 14.26
N ALA A 158 -18.92 1.96 13.67
CA ALA A 158 -20.15 1.18 13.53
C ALA A 158 -19.92 0.03 12.53
N THR A 159 -19.39 0.32 11.34
CA THR A 159 -19.06 -0.70 10.35
C THR A 159 -17.96 -1.63 10.85
N VAL A 160 -16.81 -1.07 11.25
CA VAL A 160 -15.59 -1.84 11.58
C VAL A 160 -15.77 -2.76 12.79
N ASN A 161 -16.48 -2.32 13.84
CA ASN A 161 -16.62 -3.10 15.06
C ASN A 161 -17.90 -3.93 15.12
N THR A 162 -18.99 -3.52 14.46
CA THR A 162 -20.30 -4.15 14.66
C THR A 162 -20.78 -5.00 13.49
N GLU A 163 -20.37 -4.68 12.25
CA GLU A 163 -20.82 -5.43 11.08
C GLU A 163 -20.02 -6.73 10.91
N HIS A 164 -20.72 -7.86 10.94
CA HIS A 164 -20.09 -9.17 10.82
C HIS A 164 -19.36 -9.36 9.49
N SER A 165 -19.86 -8.77 8.40
CA SER A 165 -19.22 -8.84 7.08
C SER A 165 -17.88 -8.08 7.00
N PHE A 166 -17.56 -7.25 7.99
CA PHE A 166 -16.30 -6.52 8.10
C PHE A 166 -15.35 -7.13 9.14
N ALA A 167 -15.68 -8.29 9.71
CA ALA A 167 -14.88 -8.89 10.79
C ALA A 167 -13.41 -9.10 10.39
N ASP A 168 -13.14 -9.58 9.17
CA ASP A 168 -11.79 -9.85 8.67
C ASP A 168 -11.03 -8.56 8.36
N ASN A 169 -11.76 -7.52 7.93
CA ASN A 169 -11.23 -6.18 7.68
C ASN A 169 -11.01 -5.36 8.96
N ARG A 170 -11.53 -5.80 10.12
CA ARG A 170 -11.53 -4.98 11.34
C ARG A 170 -10.13 -4.51 11.73
N GLY A 171 -9.17 -5.43 11.77
CA GLY A 171 -7.80 -5.11 12.15
C GLY A 171 -7.09 -4.28 11.09
N LEU A 172 -7.32 -4.58 9.82
CA LEU A 172 -6.71 -3.89 8.69
C LEU A 172 -7.20 -2.44 8.59
N ASN A 173 -8.51 -2.22 8.55
CA ASN A 173 -9.10 -0.88 8.46
C ASN A 173 -8.78 -0.04 9.70
N SER A 174 -8.71 -0.66 10.89
CA SER A 174 -8.25 0.05 12.09
C SER A 174 -6.80 0.54 11.95
N LEU A 175 -5.92 -0.26 11.34
CA LEU A 175 -4.53 0.13 11.08
C LEU A 175 -4.45 1.26 10.06
N GLU A 176 -5.17 1.12 8.95
CA GLU A 176 -5.23 2.13 7.89
C GLU A 176 -5.58 3.50 8.46
N ILE A 177 -6.73 3.63 9.13
CA ILE A 177 -7.19 4.96 9.58
C ILE A 177 -6.31 5.57 10.67
N LEU A 178 -5.77 4.75 11.59
CA LEU A 178 -4.84 5.25 12.60
C LEU A 178 -3.56 5.76 11.96
N ALA A 179 -2.99 5.04 10.99
CA ALA A 179 -1.82 5.48 10.24
C ALA A 179 -2.12 6.75 9.43
N PHE A 180 -3.28 6.82 8.78
CA PHE A 180 -3.68 7.97 7.96
C PHE A 180 -3.86 9.24 8.78
N LEU A 181 -4.54 9.16 9.92
CA LEU A 181 -4.76 10.30 10.81
C LEU A 181 -3.45 10.79 11.44
N ARG A 182 -2.58 9.88 11.90
CA ARG A 182 -1.26 10.25 12.43
C ARG A 182 -0.37 10.86 11.36
N ALA A 183 -0.37 10.30 10.15
CA ALA A 183 0.33 10.90 9.03
C ALA A 183 -0.21 12.30 8.75
N ALA A 184 -1.53 12.48 8.63
CA ALA A 184 -2.13 13.78 8.37
C ALA A 184 -1.81 14.82 9.46
N GLN A 185 -1.82 14.43 10.74
CA GLN A 185 -1.35 15.28 11.83
C GLN A 185 0.11 15.71 11.60
N ALA A 186 1.01 14.76 11.30
CA ALA A 186 2.42 15.04 11.07
C ALA A 186 2.67 15.96 9.87
N VAL A 187 1.96 15.76 8.74
CA VAL A 187 2.19 16.55 7.52
C VAL A 187 1.58 17.95 7.59
N THR A 188 0.42 18.08 8.23
CA THR A 188 -0.37 19.34 8.23
C THR A 188 -0.16 20.17 9.49
N GLY A 189 0.23 19.54 10.60
CA GLY A 189 0.25 20.15 11.93
C GLY A 189 -1.14 20.34 12.56
N ASP A 190 -2.21 19.84 11.93
CA ASP A 190 -3.58 19.95 12.45
C ASP A 190 -3.82 18.90 13.54
N ALA A 191 -3.89 19.35 14.79
CA ALA A 191 -4.03 18.49 15.96
C ALA A 191 -5.33 17.67 15.97
N ALA A 192 -6.38 18.15 15.28
CA ALA A 192 -7.68 17.47 15.23
C ALA A 192 -7.57 16.05 14.63
N PHE A 193 -6.62 15.80 13.73
CA PHE A 193 -6.38 14.45 13.22
C PHE A 193 -5.79 13.52 14.30
N GLY A 194 -4.89 14.05 15.12
CA GLY A 194 -4.33 13.31 16.25
C GLY A 194 -5.39 12.97 17.29
N ASP A 195 -6.20 13.97 17.65
CA ASP A 195 -7.30 13.80 18.61
C ASP A 195 -8.29 12.72 18.14
N ALA A 196 -8.63 12.71 16.84
CA ALA A 196 -9.50 11.69 16.27
C ALA A 196 -8.85 10.29 16.24
N ALA A 197 -7.53 10.20 16.04
CA ALA A 197 -6.81 8.92 16.13
C ALA A 197 -6.80 8.39 17.58
N ASP A 198 -6.61 9.28 18.55
CA ASP A 198 -6.66 8.95 19.98
C ASP A 198 -8.07 8.47 20.39
N GLU A 199 -9.13 9.15 19.96
CA GLU A 199 -10.52 8.72 20.19
C GLU A 199 -10.80 7.32 19.62
N LEU A 200 -10.46 7.05 18.35
CA LEU A 200 -10.63 5.73 17.75
C LEU A 200 -9.88 4.64 18.52
N LYS A 201 -8.65 4.95 18.94
CA LYS A 201 -7.78 4.01 19.64
C LYS A 201 -8.30 3.68 21.04
N GLU A 202 -8.63 4.70 21.83
CA GLU A 202 -8.95 4.58 23.25
C GLU A 202 -10.42 4.24 23.48
N ASP A 203 -11.32 4.90 22.76
CA ASP A 203 -12.77 4.81 23.01
C ASP A 203 -13.46 3.79 22.10
N HIS A 204 -12.92 3.53 20.91
CA HIS A 204 -13.50 2.59 19.94
C HIS A 204 -12.72 1.28 19.81
N GLY A 205 -11.66 1.08 20.60
CA GLY A 205 -10.91 -0.18 20.66
C GLY A 205 -9.98 -0.43 19.49
N TYR A 206 -9.68 0.57 18.66
CA TYR A 206 -8.86 0.37 17.45
C TYR A 206 -7.44 -0.05 17.82
N GLY A 207 -6.93 0.35 18.99
CA GLY A 207 -5.64 -0.13 19.49
C GLY A 207 -5.58 -1.64 19.69
N ALA A 208 -6.70 -2.28 20.07
CA ALA A 208 -6.78 -3.73 20.15
C ALA A 208 -7.00 -4.36 18.77
N ASN A 209 -7.86 -3.75 17.95
CA ASN A 209 -8.15 -4.23 16.60
C ASN A 209 -6.88 -4.37 15.75
N VAL A 210 -5.99 -3.37 15.79
CA VAL A 210 -4.77 -3.39 14.97
C VAL A 210 -3.92 -4.62 15.23
N LEU A 211 -3.94 -5.24 16.41
CA LEU A 211 -3.14 -6.44 16.68
C LEU A 211 -3.52 -7.61 15.75
N ASN A 212 -4.73 -7.62 15.19
CA ASN A 212 -5.20 -8.62 14.24
C ASN A 212 -5.27 -8.10 12.78
N SER A 213 -4.39 -7.20 12.35
CA SER A 213 -4.40 -6.69 10.97
C SER A 213 -4.07 -7.73 9.89
N LYS A 214 -3.29 -8.77 10.20
CA LYS A 214 -3.06 -9.91 9.29
C LYS A 214 -3.87 -11.13 9.74
N ILE A 215 -4.77 -11.57 8.87
CA ILE A 215 -5.43 -12.88 8.93
C ILE A 215 -4.47 -13.95 8.41
N THR A 216 -4.33 -15.04 9.15
CA THR A 216 -3.40 -16.15 8.87
C THR A 216 -4.11 -17.49 8.72
N VAL A 217 -5.44 -17.48 8.67
CA VAL A 217 -6.23 -18.68 8.40
C VAL A 217 -5.99 -19.08 6.93
N PRO A 218 -5.45 -20.27 6.63
CA PRO A 218 -4.93 -20.58 5.30
C PRO A 218 -5.91 -20.40 4.13
N ASP A 219 -7.19 -20.73 4.33
CA ASP A 219 -8.27 -20.61 3.34
C ASP A 219 -8.94 -19.22 3.34
N ASP A 220 -8.35 -18.25 4.04
CA ASP A 220 -8.84 -16.87 4.10
C ASP A 220 -7.72 -15.82 3.89
N VAL A 221 -6.50 -16.27 3.57
CA VAL A 221 -5.39 -15.36 3.30
C VAL A 221 -5.66 -14.56 2.03
N ASN A 222 -5.87 -13.26 2.20
CA ASN A 222 -5.91 -12.29 1.11
C ASN A 222 -4.56 -11.57 0.98
N PHE A 223 -3.78 -11.91 -0.04
CA PHE A 223 -2.45 -11.31 -0.26
C PHE A 223 -2.51 -9.80 -0.59
N SER A 224 -3.66 -9.30 -1.06
CA SER A 224 -3.85 -7.86 -1.21
C SER A 224 -3.83 -7.10 0.11
N ASP A 225 -4.21 -7.75 1.22
CA ASP A 225 -4.22 -7.10 2.52
C ASP A 225 -2.81 -6.80 3.02
N ASP A 226 -1.78 -7.50 2.52
CA ASP A 226 -0.39 -7.21 2.87
C ASP A 226 0.05 -5.84 2.38
N GLU A 227 -0.40 -5.44 1.20
CA GLU A 227 -0.18 -4.10 0.67
C GLU A 227 -0.92 -3.04 1.47
N LEU A 228 -2.19 -3.33 1.77
CA LEU A 228 -3.04 -2.48 2.60
C LEU A 228 -2.56 -2.38 4.06
N ALA A 229 -1.73 -3.31 4.53
CA ALA A 229 -1.14 -3.26 5.87
C ALA A 229 0.27 -2.64 5.89
N PHE A 230 1.17 -3.12 5.02
CA PHE A 230 2.58 -2.74 5.06
C PHE A 230 2.83 -1.33 4.55
N LEU A 231 2.02 -0.82 3.61
CA LEU A 231 2.13 0.59 3.22
C LEU A 231 1.71 1.53 4.39
N PRO A 232 0.57 1.34 5.08
CA PRO A 232 0.25 2.12 6.29
C PRO A 232 1.24 1.93 7.45
N TYR A 233 1.76 0.72 7.68
CA TYR A 233 2.84 0.53 8.66
C TYR A 233 4.03 1.42 8.35
N TYR A 234 4.48 1.42 7.09
CA TYR A 234 5.60 2.24 6.66
C TYR A 234 5.29 3.73 6.74
N THR A 235 4.09 4.15 6.34
CA THR A 235 3.62 5.54 6.49
C THR A 235 3.72 5.99 7.95
N HIS A 236 3.21 5.19 8.88
CA HIS A 236 3.28 5.48 10.32
C HIS A 236 4.73 5.59 10.79
N LEU A 237 5.60 4.66 10.37
CA LEU A 237 7.02 4.65 10.74
C LEU A 237 7.80 5.87 10.22
N VAL A 238 7.51 6.34 9.02
CA VAL A 238 8.23 7.47 8.41
C VAL A 238 7.73 8.81 8.94
N THR A 239 6.44 8.93 9.20
CA THR A 239 5.83 10.20 9.61
C THR A 239 5.88 10.43 11.12
N ALA A 240 5.99 9.37 11.93
CA ALA A 240 6.15 9.49 13.37
C ALA A 240 7.57 9.90 13.78
N ASP A 241 7.66 10.79 14.76
CA ASP A 241 8.90 10.93 15.53
C ASP A 241 9.23 9.61 16.24
N ALA A 242 10.51 9.30 16.43
CA ALA A 242 10.92 8.03 17.04
C ALA A 242 10.31 7.79 18.44
N GLY A 243 10.07 8.86 19.21
CA GLY A 243 9.40 8.78 20.52
C GLY A 243 7.86 8.66 20.46
N ALA A 244 7.28 8.72 19.27
CA ALA A 244 5.84 8.68 19.02
C ALA A 244 5.38 7.40 18.30
N LEU A 245 6.26 6.41 18.15
CA LEU A 245 5.86 5.09 17.64
C LEU A 245 4.85 4.44 18.58
N ASP A 246 3.73 3.98 18.02
CA ASP A 246 2.66 3.36 18.78
C ASP A 246 3.02 1.89 19.08
N PRO A 247 3.13 1.48 20.35
CA PRO A 247 3.46 0.10 20.70
C PRO A 247 2.49 -0.94 20.11
N GLN A 248 1.21 -0.62 19.91
CA GLN A 248 0.24 -1.55 19.34
C GLN A 248 0.45 -1.72 17.83
N VAL A 249 0.78 -0.64 17.11
CA VAL A 249 1.15 -0.71 15.69
C VAL A 249 2.47 -1.45 15.50
N VAL A 250 3.47 -1.18 16.35
CA VAL A 250 4.76 -1.90 16.38
C VAL A 250 4.56 -3.39 16.63
N CYS A 251 3.71 -3.72 17.61
CA CYS A 251 3.36 -5.10 17.91
C CYS A 251 2.68 -5.78 16.73
N SER A 252 1.73 -5.09 16.10
CA SER A 252 1.00 -5.62 14.97
C SER A 252 1.90 -5.88 13.76
N LEU A 253 2.78 -4.95 13.40
CA LEU A 253 3.74 -5.15 12.31
C LEU A 253 4.63 -6.38 12.56
N SER A 254 5.18 -6.52 13.76
CA SER A 254 5.99 -7.70 14.11
C SER A 254 5.19 -8.99 13.99
N ARG A 255 3.94 -9.01 14.48
CA ARG A 255 3.06 -10.17 14.37
C ARG A 255 2.72 -10.49 12.91
N SER A 256 2.24 -9.53 12.14
CA SER A 256 1.88 -9.67 10.72
C SER A 256 3.04 -10.27 9.93
N TRP A 257 4.25 -9.78 10.16
CA TRP A 257 5.44 -10.33 9.54
C TRP A 257 5.71 -11.78 9.94
N ARG A 258 5.81 -12.06 11.25
CA ARG A 258 6.22 -13.37 11.78
C ARG A 258 5.22 -14.49 11.51
N GLU A 259 3.92 -14.17 11.48
CA GLU A 259 2.86 -15.17 11.38
C GLU A 259 2.30 -15.31 9.96
N GLY A 260 2.41 -14.29 9.11
CA GLY A 260 1.76 -14.26 7.80
C GLY A 260 2.70 -14.02 6.63
N VAL A 261 3.59 -13.03 6.73
CA VAL A 261 4.21 -12.43 5.52
C VAL A 261 5.66 -12.87 5.28
N ALA A 262 6.41 -13.24 6.34
CA ALA A 262 7.83 -13.60 6.19
C ALA A 262 8.07 -14.75 5.19
N GLN A 263 7.13 -15.69 5.10
CA GLN A 263 7.17 -16.85 4.20
C GLN A 263 6.88 -16.53 2.74
N GLU A 264 6.30 -15.36 2.46
CA GLU A 264 5.93 -14.92 1.10
C GLU A 264 7.15 -14.44 0.29
N HIS A 265 8.31 -14.32 0.94
CA HIS A 265 9.55 -13.83 0.35
C HIS A 265 9.38 -12.50 -0.42
N SER A 266 8.56 -11.58 0.08
CA SER A 266 8.42 -10.26 -0.56
C SER A 266 9.61 -9.36 -0.26
N ALA A 267 10.25 -8.81 -1.30
CA ALA A 267 11.36 -7.87 -1.10
C ALA A 267 10.89 -6.56 -0.46
N LEU A 268 9.70 -6.09 -0.82
CA LEU A 268 9.13 -4.86 -0.27
C LEU A 268 8.77 -5.03 1.21
N TRP A 269 8.07 -6.11 1.56
CA TRP A 269 7.65 -6.37 2.95
C TRP A 269 8.85 -6.64 3.86
N ALA A 270 9.85 -7.40 3.38
CA ALA A 270 11.11 -7.61 4.11
C ALA A 270 11.86 -6.30 4.35
N THR A 271 11.89 -5.42 3.35
CA THR A 271 12.53 -4.09 3.45
C THR A 271 11.83 -3.23 4.49
N ILE A 272 10.49 -3.19 4.48
CA ILE A 272 9.69 -2.44 5.45
C ILE A 272 9.92 -2.99 6.86
N HIS A 273 9.89 -4.31 7.05
CA HIS A 273 10.14 -4.94 8.35
C HIS A 273 11.56 -4.62 8.88
N ALA A 274 12.59 -4.73 8.04
CA ALA A 274 13.96 -4.42 8.43
C ALA A 274 14.14 -2.93 8.79
N ALA A 275 13.54 -2.02 8.02
CA ALA A 275 13.53 -0.58 8.31
C ALA A 275 12.81 -0.29 9.64
N ALA A 276 11.67 -0.94 9.87
CA ALA A 276 10.91 -0.83 11.11
C ALA A 276 11.71 -1.31 12.32
N ALA A 277 12.37 -2.47 12.22
CA ALA A 277 13.19 -3.04 13.30
C ALA A 277 14.30 -2.07 13.75
N ARG A 278 14.87 -1.27 12.83
CA ARG A 278 15.85 -0.23 13.18
C ARG A 278 15.21 0.95 13.92
N GLN A 279 14.04 1.41 13.48
CA GLN A 279 13.32 2.52 14.13
C GLN A 279 12.80 2.12 15.52
N VAL A 280 12.25 0.92 15.66
CA VAL A 280 11.83 0.33 16.94
C VAL A 280 12.98 0.30 17.93
N ARG A 281 14.18 -0.10 17.48
CA ARG A 281 15.39 -0.11 18.30
C ARG A 281 15.78 1.28 18.78
N LYS A 282 15.69 2.26 17.89
CA LYS A 282 15.93 3.68 18.22
C LYS A 282 14.89 4.22 19.20
N ALA A 283 13.66 3.72 19.15
CA ALA A 283 12.55 4.11 20.01
C ALA A 283 12.55 3.42 21.38
N GLY A 284 13.39 2.39 21.60
CA GLY A 284 13.39 1.62 22.86
C GLY A 284 12.20 0.67 22.99
N LEU A 285 11.62 0.22 21.86
CA LEU A 285 10.43 -0.66 21.81
C LEU A 285 10.77 -2.12 21.47
N GLU A 286 12.04 -2.53 21.65
CA GLU A 286 12.49 -3.87 21.30
C GLU A 286 11.77 -4.96 22.09
N GLU A 287 11.48 -4.73 23.37
CA GLU A 287 10.76 -5.72 24.18
C GLU A 287 9.34 -5.95 23.64
N VAL A 288 8.66 -4.88 23.22
CA VAL A 288 7.34 -4.96 22.57
C VAL A 288 7.45 -5.75 21.26
N TRP A 289 8.39 -5.35 20.39
CA TRP A 289 8.62 -6.03 19.11
C TRP A 289 8.89 -7.52 19.29
N GLN A 290 9.73 -7.89 20.26
CA GLN A 290 10.08 -9.28 20.50
C GLN A 290 8.93 -10.11 21.08
N ALA A 291 8.08 -9.50 21.91
CA ALA A 291 6.93 -10.17 22.53
C ALA A 291 5.77 -10.42 21.56
N CYS A 292 5.77 -9.79 20.39
CA CYS A 292 4.63 -9.82 19.48
C CYS A 292 4.74 -10.93 18.43
N GLY A 293 3.74 -11.82 18.48
CA GLY A 293 3.56 -12.97 17.60
C GLY A 293 4.21 -14.26 18.10
N SER A 294 3.74 -15.41 17.60
CA SER A 294 4.29 -16.74 17.95
C SER A 294 5.33 -17.27 16.98
N GLY A 295 5.55 -16.60 15.84
CA GLY A 295 6.52 -16.99 14.82
C GLY A 295 7.97 -16.77 15.24
N ALA A 296 8.90 -17.36 14.48
CA ALA A 296 10.32 -17.17 14.72
C ALA A 296 10.71 -15.69 14.56
N VAL A 297 11.50 -15.18 15.50
CA VAL A 297 12.10 -13.85 15.39
C VAL A 297 13.01 -13.85 14.17
N THR A 298 12.69 -13.04 13.14
CA THR A 298 13.61 -12.82 12.04
C THR A 298 14.65 -11.77 12.44
N THR A 299 15.88 -11.97 11.97
CA THR A 299 16.94 -10.98 12.07
C THR A 299 16.92 -10.08 10.86
N GLU A 300 17.43 -8.85 11.01
CA GLU A 300 17.65 -7.93 9.90
C GLU A 300 18.47 -8.58 8.76
N GLU A 301 19.43 -9.44 9.10
CA GLU A 301 20.22 -10.20 8.12
C GLU A 301 19.36 -11.20 7.31
N GLN A 302 18.37 -11.83 7.95
CA GLN A 302 17.44 -12.73 7.27
C GLN A 302 16.51 -11.95 6.33
N ASP A 303 15.98 -10.82 6.77
CA ASP A 303 15.13 -9.96 5.93
C ASP A 303 15.91 -9.45 4.70
N ILE A 304 17.18 -9.04 4.89
CA ILE A 304 18.07 -8.65 3.79
C ILE A 304 18.28 -9.82 2.81
N LYS A 305 18.48 -11.04 3.30
CA LYS A 305 18.64 -12.23 2.45
C LYS A 305 17.38 -12.49 1.62
N VAL A 306 16.20 -12.35 2.23
CA VAL A 306 14.90 -12.46 1.53
C VAL A 306 14.79 -11.39 0.45
N ALA A 307 15.03 -10.12 0.78
CA ALA A 307 14.94 -9.03 -0.18
C ALA A 307 15.90 -9.20 -1.36
N LEU A 308 17.16 -9.55 -1.10
CA LEU A 308 18.17 -9.81 -2.13
C LEU A 308 17.81 -11.02 -3.00
N TRP A 309 17.29 -12.11 -2.41
CA TRP A 309 16.86 -13.28 -3.17
C TRP A 309 15.74 -12.89 -4.14
N SER A 310 14.72 -12.20 -3.68
CA SER A 310 13.58 -11.82 -4.53
C SER A 310 13.96 -10.82 -5.61
N LEU A 311 14.74 -9.79 -5.28
CA LEU A 311 15.20 -8.81 -6.27
C LEU A 311 16.09 -9.42 -7.35
N ARG A 312 16.92 -10.43 -7.02
CA ARG A 312 17.81 -11.12 -7.97
C ARG A 312 17.10 -12.13 -8.85
N ASN A 313 16.00 -12.72 -8.37
CA ASN A 313 15.20 -13.67 -9.14
C ASN A 313 14.06 -13.00 -9.90
N TRP A 314 13.89 -11.68 -9.79
CA TRP A 314 12.87 -10.96 -10.56
C TRP A 314 13.28 -10.91 -12.05
N PRO A 315 12.41 -11.32 -12.99
CA PRO A 315 12.74 -11.29 -14.40
C PRO A 315 12.90 -9.84 -14.90
N LEU A 316 13.88 -9.59 -15.76
CA LEU A 316 14.04 -8.28 -16.41
C LEU A 316 12.93 -8.02 -17.45
N GLU A 317 12.35 -9.09 -17.98
CA GLU A 317 11.24 -9.01 -18.92
C GLU A 317 9.93 -8.87 -18.15
N LEU A 318 9.15 -7.84 -18.50
CA LEU A 318 7.87 -7.54 -17.86
C LEU A 318 6.69 -8.24 -18.55
N ILE A 319 6.96 -9.03 -19.61
CA ILE A 319 5.95 -9.80 -20.34
C ILE A 319 5.42 -10.92 -19.46
N THR A 320 4.09 -11.08 -19.46
CA THR A 320 3.43 -12.17 -18.77
C THR A 320 3.55 -13.47 -19.55
N TRP A 321 4.44 -14.37 -19.16
CA TRP A 321 4.51 -15.69 -19.79
C TRP A 321 3.54 -16.69 -19.12
N PRO A 322 2.89 -17.60 -19.88
CA PRO A 322 2.12 -18.67 -19.28
C PRO A 322 3.07 -19.65 -18.57
N VAL A 323 2.70 -20.01 -17.34
CA VAL A 323 3.47 -20.89 -16.46
C VAL A 323 2.59 -22.06 -16.01
N THR A 324 3.16 -23.25 -15.98
CA THR A 324 2.55 -24.45 -15.39
C THR A 324 3.57 -25.11 -14.47
N ASN A 325 3.39 -24.95 -13.16
CA ASN A 325 4.24 -25.56 -12.15
C ASN A 325 3.57 -26.75 -11.46
N SER A 326 2.26 -26.94 -11.59
CA SER A 326 1.54 -28.03 -10.91
C SER A 326 2.01 -29.43 -11.28
N ASP A 327 2.61 -29.61 -12.47
CA ASP A 327 3.19 -30.90 -12.91
C ASP A 327 4.59 -31.18 -12.34
N ARG A 328 5.23 -30.18 -11.70
CA ARG A 328 6.59 -30.30 -11.19
C ARG A 328 6.65 -31.22 -9.98
N GLN A 329 7.53 -32.21 -10.05
CA GLN A 329 7.71 -33.21 -8.99
C GLN A 329 8.58 -32.71 -7.82
N ASP A 330 9.28 -31.58 -7.99
CA ASP A 330 10.13 -30.98 -6.97
C ASP A 330 9.40 -30.00 -6.05
N ILE A 331 8.12 -29.72 -6.33
CA ILE A 331 7.31 -28.79 -5.54
C ILE A 331 6.52 -29.53 -4.48
N VAL A 332 6.64 -29.06 -3.23
CA VAL A 332 5.80 -29.52 -2.13
C VAL A 332 4.52 -28.70 -2.10
N LEU A 333 3.39 -29.40 -2.27
CA LEU A 333 2.05 -28.81 -2.22
C LEU A 333 1.61 -28.58 -0.79
N ASP A 334 0.91 -27.48 -0.55
CA ASP A 334 0.22 -27.27 0.70
C ASP A 334 -0.96 -28.25 0.81
N SER A 335 -1.15 -28.78 2.01
CA SER A 335 -2.32 -29.60 2.34
C SER A 335 -3.60 -28.78 2.45
N SER A 336 -3.49 -27.47 2.69
CA SER A 336 -4.60 -26.52 2.57
C SER A 336 -4.76 -26.01 1.14
N VAL A 337 -5.87 -25.32 0.90
CA VAL A 337 -6.15 -24.59 -0.33
C VAL A 337 -6.07 -23.09 -0.07
N ASP A 338 -5.89 -22.31 -1.12
CA ASP A 338 -6.05 -20.86 -1.04
C ASP A 338 -7.52 -20.48 -0.81
N ARG A 339 -7.77 -19.17 -0.60
CA ARG A 339 -9.12 -18.63 -0.38
C ARG A 339 -10.13 -18.83 -1.53
N PHE A 340 -9.67 -19.32 -2.68
CA PHE A 340 -10.50 -19.65 -3.84
C PHE A 340 -10.61 -21.16 -4.05
N GLY A 341 -10.10 -21.98 -3.13
CA GLY A 341 -10.11 -23.44 -3.22
C GLY A 341 -9.06 -24.02 -4.17
N ARG A 342 -8.02 -23.26 -4.51
CA ARG A 342 -6.95 -23.68 -5.44
C ARG A 342 -5.76 -24.27 -4.68
N THR A 343 -5.12 -25.26 -5.30
CA THR A 343 -3.87 -25.85 -4.81
C THR A 343 -2.73 -24.83 -4.91
N GLN A 344 -1.87 -24.80 -3.89
CA GLN A 344 -0.71 -23.91 -3.82
C GLN A 344 0.53 -24.63 -3.30
N SER A 345 1.71 -24.05 -3.49
CA SER A 345 2.96 -24.57 -2.92
C SER A 345 3.16 -24.13 -1.47
N ILE A 346 3.83 -24.94 -0.65
CA ILE A 346 4.31 -24.48 0.67
C ILE A 346 5.46 -23.47 0.51
N GLN A 347 6.29 -23.68 -0.52
CA GLN A 347 7.47 -22.86 -0.80
C GLN A 347 7.20 -21.84 -1.90
N VAL A 348 7.67 -20.61 -1.72
CA VAL A 348 7.63 -19.59 -2.77
C VAL A 348 8.66 -19.94 -3.84
N LEU A 349 8.20 -20.05 -5.09
CA LEU A 349 9.08 -20.25 -6.23
C LEU A 349 9.82 -18.94 -6.59
N PRO A 350 11.00 -19.01 -7.23
CA PRO A 350 11.66 -17.82 -7.78
C PRO A 350 10.69 -17.00 -8.65
N ALA A 351 10.76 -15.66 -8.56
CA ALA A 351 9.84 -14.77 -9.30
C ALA A 351 9.90 -15.00 -10.83
N ASN A 352 11.05 -15.39 -11.38
CA ASN A 352 11.23 -15.77 -12.77
C ASN A 352 10.70 -17.17 -13.14
N GLU A 353 10.13 -17.92 -12.19
CA GLU A 353 9.51 -19.24 -12.41
C GLU A 353 8.00 -19.23 -12.12
N ARG A 354 7.40 -18.07 -11.80
CA ARG A 354 5.98 -17.96 -11.43
C ARG A 354 5.33 -16.72 -12.02
N ASN A 355 4.00 -16.69 -11.93
CA ASN A 355 3.19 -15.59 -12.44
C ASN A 355 2.93 -14.56 -11.32
N GLN A 356 3.87 -13.66 -11.05
CA GLN A 356 3.68 -12.53 -10.14
C GLN A 356 4.26 -11.23 -10.72
N TYR A 357 3.43 -10.18 -10.81
CA TYR A 357 3.86 -8.82 -11.18
C TYR A 357 3.91 -7.88 -9.99
N ARG A 358 3.10 -8.13 -8.97
CA ARG A 358 2.84 -7.21 -7.86
C ARG A 358 2.83 -7.96 -6.55
N TRP A 359 3.15 -7.26 -5.47
CA TRP A 359 3.27 -7.86 -4.13
C TRP A 359 1.93 -8.28 -3.52
N ASN A 360 0.80 -7.88 -4.13
CA ASN A 360 -0.55 -8.27 -3.73
C ASN A 360 -1.03 -9.63 -4.30
N SER A 361 -0.23 -10.28 -5.15
CA SER A 361 -0.59 -11.58 -5.76
C SER A 361 -0.13 -12.73 -4.87
N ASN A 362 -0.84 -13.86 -4.88
CA ASN A 362 -0.45 -15.08 -4.15
C ASN A 362 0.90 -15.60 -4.67
N PRO A 363 1.99 -15.57 -3.87
CA PRO A 363 3.29 -16.04 -4.33
C PRO A 363 3.44 -17.56 -4.38
N HIS A 364 2.44 -18.29 -3.86
CA HIS A 364 2.33 -19.74 -3.85
C HIS A 364 1.48 -20.30 -5.00
N GLU A 365 0.93 -19.43 -5.86
CA GLU A 365 0.19 -19.83 -7.05
C GLU A 365 1.10 -20.56 -8.04
N LEU A 366 0.70 -21.78 -8.43
CA LEU A 366 1.50 -22.68 -9.26
C LEU A 366 1.37 -22.34 -10.75
N ASP A 367 0.14 -22.18 -11.22
CA ASP A 367 -0.19 -22.11 -12.64
C ASP A 367 -0.80 -20.76 -13.01
N SER A 368 -0.53 -20.28 -14.22
CA SER A 368 -1.15 -19.06 -14.74
C SER A 368 -2.65 -19.23 -14.91
N THR A 369 -3.41 -18.28 -14.36
CA THR A 369 -4.87 -18.19 -14.50
C THR A 369 -5.34 -17.41 -15.74
N TRP A 370 -4.42 -16.78 -16.47
CA TRP A 370 -4.71 -15.96 -17.65
C TRP A 370 -3.94 -16.44 -18.89
N PRO A 371 -4.49 -16.25 -20.10
CA PRO A 371 -3.77 -16.54 -21.34
C PRO A 371 -2.57 -15.59 -21.45
N GLY A 372 -1.39 -16.09 -21.08
CA GLY A 372 -0.14 -15.33 -21.15
C GLY A 372 0.25 -14.89 -22.57
N ALA A 373 1.40 -14.23 -22.67
CA ALA A 373 2.04 -13.63 -23.84
C ALA A 373 1.23 -12.50 -24.51
N THR A 374 0.28 -11.89 -23.80
CA THR A 374 -0.54 -10.77 -24.32
C THR A 374 -0.67 -9.58 -23.36
N SER A 375 0.02 -9.62 -22.22
CA SER A 375 0.07 -8.56 -21.22
C SER A 375 1.50 -8.30 -20.75
N GLU A 376 1.73 -7.09 -20.25
CA GLU A 376 2.99 -6.63 -19.68
C GLU A 376 2.71 -5.93 -18.34
N GLY A 377 3.54 -6.19 -17.33
CA GLY A 377 3.47 -5.52 -16.04
C GLY A 377 4.24 -4.20 -16.02
N ASP A 378 3.98 -3.37 -15.02
CA ASP A 378 4.80 -2.18 -14.74
C ASP A 378 6.03 -2.54 -13.88
N PRO A 379 7.13 -1.76 -13.93
CA PRO A 379 8.33 -2.03 -13.14
C PRO A 379 8.19 -1.61 -11.67
N GLY A 380 7.06 -1.05 -11.24
CA GLY A 380 6.87 -0.41 -9.94
C GLY A 380 7.09 -1.35 -8.76
N ALA A 381 6.65 -2.61 -8.85
CA ALA A 381 6.84 -3.59 -7.80
C ALA A 381 8.32 -3.84 -7.48
N TRP A 382 9.16 -3.96 -8.51
CA TRP A 382 10.60 -4.12 -8.34
C TRP A 382 11.28 -2.82 -7.93
N LEU A 383 10.96 -1.70 -8.61
CA LEU A 383 11.58 -0.40 -8.37
C LEU A 383 11.35 0.11 -6.95
N LEU A 384 10.12 -0.01 -6.43
CA LEU A 384 9.81 0.41 -5.07
C LEU A 384 10.62 -0.39 -4.05
N ALA A 385 10.63 -1.72 -4.17
CA ALA A 385 11.41 -2.58 -3.28
C ALA A 385 12.91 -2.26 -3.35
N PHE A 386 13.47 -2.12 -4.55
CA PHE A 386 14.89 -1.83 -4.75
C PHE A 386 15.30 -0.47 -4.18
N TRP A 387 14.60 0.61 -4.57
CA TRP A 387 14.98 1.95 -4.14
C TRP A 387 14.73 2.17 -2.65
N MET A 388 13.68 1.59 -2.08
CA MET A 388 13.44 1.61 -0.64
C MET A 388 14.55 0.84 0.12
N ALA A 389 14.92 -0.35 -0.34
CA ALA A 389 16.00 -1.13 0.28
C ALA A 389 17.34 -0.38 0.23
N LYS A 390 17.65 0.23 -0.91
CA LYS A 390 18.86 1.05 -1.07
C LYS A 390 18.83 2.30 -0.19
N PHE A 391 17.67 2.94 -0.04
CA PHE A 391 17.50 4.11 0.82
C PHE A 391 17.77 3.79 2.28
N HIS A 392 17.30 2.63 2.74
CA HIS A 392 17.61 2.12 4.07
C HIS A 392 18.99 1.48 4.17
N GLY A 393 19.81 1.44 3.11
CA GLY A 393 21.14 0.81 3.15
C GLY A 393 21.08 -0.69 3.47
N LEU A 394 20.07 -1.39 2.95
CA LEU A 394 19.88 -2.83 3.09
C LEU A 394 20.48 -3.62 1.91
N VAL A 395 20.68 -2.97 0.76
CA VAL A 395 21.19 -3.57 -0.49
C VAL A 395 22.22 -2.70 -1.18
#